data_AF-A0A0M3T4B7-F1
#
_entry.id   AF-A0A0M3T4B7-F1
#
_cell.length_a   1.000
_cell.length_b   1.000
_cell.length_c   1.000
_cell.angle_alpha   90.00
_cell.angle_beta   90.00
_cell.angle_gamma   90.00
#
_symmetry.space_group_name_H-M   'P 1'
#
loop_
_entity.id
_entity.type
_entity.pdbx_description
1 polymer ?
#
loop_
_entity_poly.entity_id
_entity_poly.type
_entity_poly.pdbx_seq_one_letter_code
_entity_poly.pdbx_strand_id
1 'polypeptide(L)' 'MNLLDMMGSEPAPTICSRKGCRAAATTQLLWNNPRIHTPERRKIWLACDDHVAWLEDYLQSRSLWKETVPMTNEEPA' A
#
# COMPACT_ATOMS: atom_id res chain seq x y z
N MET A 1 19.33 2.26 -31.22
CA MET A 1 19.12 2.46 -29.76
C MET A 1 18.23 3.68 -29.59
N ASN A 2 17.00 3.50 -29.10
CA ASN A 2 16.03 4.58 -29.02
C ASN A 2 16.30 5.43 -27.77
N LEU A 3 16.41 6.75 -27.97
CA LEU A 3 16.77 7.76 -26.95
C LEU A 3 15.60 8.11 -26.01
N LEU A 4 14.49 7.37 -26.07
CA LEU A 4 13.22 7.72 -25.42
C LEU A 4 12.97 7.00 -24.07
N ASP A 5 13.85 6.08 -23.68
CA ASP A 5 13.74 5.31 -22.42
C ASP A 5 14.52 5.94 -21.24
N MET A 6 15.02 7.18 -21.37
CA MET A 6 15.80 7.90 -20.33
C MET A 6 15.04 9.05 -19.64
N MET A 7 13.71 9.09 -19.69
CA MET A 7 12.91 10.03 -18.90
C MET A 7 11.92 9.26 -18.03
N GLY A 8 12.07 9.47 -16.72
CA GLY A 8 11.48 8.69 -15.65
C GLY A 8 10.02 8.31 -15.87
N SER A 9 9.73 7.02 -15.64
CA SER A 9 8.38 6.58 -15.34
C SER A 9 7.88 7.41 -14.18
N GLU A 10 6.98 8.36 -14.45
CA GLU A 10 6.15 8.96 -13.41
C GLU A 10 5.55 7.79 -12.62
N PRO A 11 5.73 7.73 -11.28
CA PRO A 11 5.16 6.65 -10.50
C PRO A 11 3.65 6.68 -10.76
N ALA A 12 3.14 5.59 -11.35
CA ALA A 12 1.72 5.47 -11.63
C ALA A 12 0.95 5.80 -10.35
N PRO A 13 -0.16 6.56 -10.44
CA PRO A 13 -0.90 6.99 -9.26
C PRO A 13 -1.21 5.77 -8.39
N THR A 14 -0.81 5.82 -7.13
CA THR A 14 -0.96 4.73 -6.18
C THR A 14 -2.42 4.64 -5.77
N ILE A 15 -3.16 3.68 -6.34
CA ILE A 15 -4.63 3.55 -6.16
C ILE A 15 -4.96 2.76 -4.88
N CYS A 16 -6.04 3.16 -4.21
CA CYS A 16 -6.58 2.41 -3.07
C CYS A 16 -6.88 0.93 -3.41
N SER A 17 -6.47 0.03 -2.52
CA SER A 17 -6.64 -1.42 -2.63
C SER A 17 -8.08 -1.90 -2.40
N ARG A 18 -8.99 -1.02 -1.94
CA ARG A 18 -10.40 -1.37 -1.81
C ARG A 18 -10.97 -1.66 -3.19
N LYS A 19 -11.56 -2.86 -3.36
CA LYS A 19 -12.18 -3.27 -4.63
C LYS A 19 -13.18 -2.21 -5.12
N GLY A 20 -12.99 -1.73 -6.35
CA GLY A 20 -13.85 -0.74 -6.99
C GLY A 20 -13.52 0.72 -6.63
N CYS A 21 -12.64 0.97 -5.66
CA CYS A 21 -12.15 2.32 -5.39
C CYS A 21 -11.09 2.71 -6.43
N ARG A 22 -11.12 3.98 -6.85
CA ARG A 22 -10.11 4.58 -7.73
C ARG A 22 -9.48 5.85 -7.15
N ALA A 23 -9.76 6.15 -5.88
CA ALA A 23 -9.16 7.28 -5.20
C ALA A 23 -7.64 7.07 -5.01
N ALA A 24 -6.89 8.16 -5.01
CA ALA A 24 -5.47 8.16 -4.68
C ALA A 24 -5.28 7.70 -3.23
N ALA A 25 -4.31 6.84 -3.01
CA ALA A 25 -3.94 6.39 -1.68
C ALA A 25 -3.05 7.42 -0.99
N THR A 26 -3.32 7.64 0.28
CA THR A 26 -2.58 8.53 1.18
C THR A 26 -1.85 7.73 2.26
N THR A 27 -2.20 6.45 2.43
CA THR A 27 -1.74 5.60 3.54
C THR A 27 -1.41 4.18 3.06
N GLN A 28 -0.46 3.54 3.71
CA GLN A 28 -0.09 2.14 3.54
C GLN A 28 -0.47 1.34 4.79
N LEU A 29 -1.15 0.21 4.60
CA LEU A 29 -1.40 -0.79 5.64
C LEU A 29 -0.45 -1.96 5.44
N LEU A 30 0.52 -2.08 6.34
CA LEU A 30 1.45 -3.20 6.39
C LEU A 30 0.78 -4.34 7.13
N TRP A 31 0.80 -5.53 6.52
CA TRP A 31 0.15 -6.70 7.08
C TRP A 31 0.96 -7.98 6.85
N ASN A 32 0.72 -8.99 7.68
CA ASN A 32 1.34 -10.31 7.58
C ASN A 32 0.32 -11.38 7.96
N ASN A 33 0.29 -12.47 7.18
CA ASN A 33 -0.46 -13.66 7.54
C ASN A 33 0.51 -14.74 8.09
N PRO A 34 0.59 -14.92 9.42
CA PRO A 34 1.57 -15.84 10.02
C PRO A 34 1.30 -17.31 9.68
N ARG A 35 0.13 -17.64 9.14
CA ARG A 35 -0.20 -19.00 8.70
C ARG A 35 0.55 -19.40 7.43
N ILE A 36 1.02 -18.44 6.64
CA ILE A 36 1.62 -18.69 5.31
C ILE A 36 2.89 -17.88 5.04
N HIS A 37 3.26 -16.94 5.91
CA HIS A 37 4.41 -16.06 5.73
C HIS A 37 5.29 -16.06 6.98
N THR A 38 6.59 -15.83 6.79
CA THR A 38 7.50 -15.64 7.92
C THR A 38 7.15 -14.37 8.70
N PRO A 39 7.53 -14.27 9.99
CA PRO A 39 7.22 -13.11 10.84
C PRO A 39 7.79 -11.78 10.34
N GLU A 40 8.79 -11.78 9.47
CA GLU A 40 9.47 -10.60 8.91
C GLU A 40 8.79 -10.08 7.64
N ARG A 41 8.11 -10.97 6.90
CA ARG A 41 7.49 -10.59 5.64
C ARG A 41 6.35 -9.60 5.87
N ARG A 42 6.33 -8.47 5.17
CA ARG A 42 5.21 -7.52 5.17
C ARG A 42 4.66 -7.41 3.75
N LYS A 43 3.34 -7.47 3.64
CA LYS A 43 2.62 -7.07 2.43
C LYS A 43 2.03 -5.69 2.68
N ILE A 44 1.79 -4.95 1.60
CA ILE A 44 1.27 -3.59 1.65
C ILE A 44 -0.09 -3.57 0.96
N TRP A 45 -1.08 -2.98 1.61
CA TRP A 45 -2.29 -2.48 0.97
C TRP A 45 -2.30 -0.96 1.03
N LEU A 46 -2.74 -0.34 -0.05
CA LEU A 46 -2.83 1.11 -0.16
C LEU A 46 -4.26 1.57 0.18
N ALA A 47 -4.40 2.70 0.87
CA ALA A 47 -5.70 3.23 1.26
C ALA A 47 -5.78 4.74 1.04
N CYS A 48 -6.93 5.18 0.53
CA CYS A 48 -7.37 6.57 0.60
C CYS A 48 -7.99 6.87 1.97
N ASP A 49 -8.20 8.14 2.27
CA ASP A 49 -8.72 8.58 3.56
C ASP A 49 -10.10 7.98 3.90
N ASP A 50 -10.95 7.78 2.88
CA ASP A 50 -12.27 7.17 3.06
C ASP A 50 -12.22 5.68 3.47
N HIS A 51 -11.13 4.97 3.14
CA HIS A 51 -11.07 3.50 3.25
C HIS A 51 -10.01 2.98 4.22
N VAL A 52 -9.12 3.82 4.73
CA VAL A 52 -8.05 3.40 5.66
C VAL A 52 -8.63 2.70 6.89
N ALA A 53 -9.62 3.30 7.54
CA ALA A 53 -10.22 2.74 8.75
C ALA A 53 -10.88 1.37 8.51
N TRP A 54 -11.58 1.20 7.39
CA TRP A 54 -12.23 -0.06 7.05
C TRP A 54 -11.23 -1.18 6.75
N LEU A 55 -10.17 -0.87 5.98
CA LEU A 55 -9.12 -1.85 5.66
C LEU A 55 -8.33 -2.27 6.90
N GLU A 56 -8.09 -1.31 7.79
CA GLU A 56 -7.40 -1.56 9.05
C GLU A 56 -8.22 -2.50 9.95
N ASP A 57 -9.49 -2.20 10.19
CA ASP A 57 -10.40 -3.04 10.98
C ASP A 57 -10.49 -4.47 10.41
N TYR A 58 -10.58 -4.60 9.08
CA TYR A 58 -10.58 -5.90 8.41
C TYR A 58 -9.33 -6.73 8.72
N LEU A 59 -8.15 -6.09 8.77
CA LEU A 59 -6.87 -6.73 9.07
C LEU A 59 -6.72 -7.02 10.56
N GLN A 60 -7.13 -6.09 11.43
CA GLN A 60 -7.06 -6.23 12.89
C GLN A 60 -7.95 -7.39 13.39
N SER A 61 -9.21 -7.45 12.92
CA SER A 61 -10.17 -8.52 13.28
C SER A 61 -9.69 -9.93 12.92
N ARG A 62 -8.71 -10.05 12.02
CA ARG A 62 -8.09 -11.32 11.59
C ARG A 62 -6.66 -11.50 12.10
N SER A 63 -6.19 -10.59 12.96
CA SER A 63 -4.82 -10.57 13.49
C SER A 63 -3.74 -10.55 12.39
N LEU A 64 -4.05 -9.91 11.26
CA LEU A 64 -3.15 -9.74 10.12
C LEU A 64 -2.43 -8.39 10.13
N TRP A 65 -3.03 -7.39 10.78
CA TRP A 65 -2.52 -6.03 10.82
C TRP A 65 -1.15 -5.97 11.52
N LYS A 66 -0.27 -5.09 11.01
CA LYS A 66 1.04 -4.81 11.63
C LYS A 66 1.22 -3.33 11.87
N GLU A 67 0.97 -2.51 10.86
CA GLU A 67 1.18 -1.08 10.96
C GLU A 67 0.37 -0.34 9.90
N THR A 68 0.02 0.90 10.19
CA THR A 68 -0.57 1.84 9.25
C THR A 68 0.35 3.06 9.21
N VAL A 69 0.92 3.35 8.05
CA VAL A 69 1.89 4.44 7.86
C VAL A 69 1.45 5.37 6.73
N PRO A 70 1.65 6.69 6.86
CA PRO A 70 1.37 7.61 5.77
C PRO A 70 2.24 7.27 4.54
N MET A 71 1.70 7.49 3.36
CA MET A 71 2.51 7.50 2.13
C MET A 71 3.33 8.78 2.13
N THR A 72 4.60 8.69 2.49
CA THR A 72 5.56 9.72 2.12
C THR A 72 5.83 9.59 0.63
N ASN A 73 5.57 10.66 -0.12
CA ASN A 73 5.95 10.77 -1.53
C ASN A 73 7.46 11.03 -1.70
N GLU A 74 8.27 10.60 -0.74
CA GLU A 74 9.71 10.80 -0.75
C GLU A 74 10.33 9.59 -1.45
N GLU A 75 10.87 9.83 -2.65
CA GLU A 75 11.79 8.91 -3.30
C GLU A 75 12.93 8.59 -2.32
N PRO A 76 13.35 7.32 -2.15
CA PRO A 76 14.59 7.05 -1.45
C PRO A 76 15.73 7.70 -2.25
N ALA A 77 16.40 8.66 -1.61
CA ALA A 77 17.57 9.36 -2.13
C ALA A 77 18.70 8.42 -2.57
#